data_AF-A0A366LN76-F1
#
_entry.id   AF-A0A366LN76-F1
#
_cell.length_a   1.000
_cell.length_b   1.000
_cell.length_c   1.000
_cell.angle_alpha   90.00
_cell.angle_beta   90.00
_cell.angle_gamma   90.00
#
_symmetry.space_group_name_H-M   'P 1'
#
loop_
_entity.id
_entity.type
_entity.pdbx_description
1 polymer ?
#
loop_
_entity_poly.entity_id
_entity_poly.type
_entity_poly.pdbx_seq_one_letter_code
_entity_poly.pdbx_strand_id
1 'polypeptide(L)'
;MEKVRGDELLARVAAVRTAGELAECLAELRRSQYPPLSLRELEQWGMGHRRPLPTSTVHDVLKGVRPPRPSLLRDLLAAFQVHDERQVRVWLEALERVAGDRGRGRDESAARFFAERQDVNDVAARIGQAREEVWLWGAVLPMYLPFLRPFVHKALTRGVRVRVLLITRAGAAMTMAAFRSADSDIGRLREALDNNLDILHGLEAEFPGLCLRQIDYLPPYTLYAYDPGLPDGRMDLRLMSFHGDYDLRPSFSVQRARDGEWFGHFHEQFTLVWQNAESG
;
A
#
# COMPACT_ATOMS: atom_id res chain seq x y z
N MET A 1 8.72 -41.33 -15.68
CA MET A 1 9.66 -40.24 -16.00
C MET A 1 9.16 -38.87 -15.57
N GLU A 2 7.86 -38.59 -15.65
CA GLU A 2 7.26 -37.28 -15.34
C GLU A 2 7.37 -36.86 -13.86
N LYS A 3 7.24 -37.81 -12.92
CA LYS A 3 7.33 -37.55 -11.48
C LYS A 3 8.71 -37.03 -11.02
N VAL A 4 9.79 -37.60 -11.56
CA VAL A 4 11.18 -37.23 -11.21
C VAL A 4 11.47 -35.77 -11.58
N ARG A 5 10.92 -35.30 -12.71
CA ARG A 5 11.10 -33.93 -13.19
C ARG A 5 10.34 -32.90 -12.34
N GLY A 6 9.21 -33.30 -11.74
CA GLY A 6 8.45 -32.46 -10.81
C GLY A 6 9.19 -32.22 -9.48
N ASP A 7 9.80 -33.28 -8.92
CA ASP A 7 10.51 -33.20 -7.64
C ASP A 7 11.79 -32.32 -7.76
N GLU A 8 12.52 -32.41 -8.86
CA GLU A 8 13.69 -31.54 -9.14
C GLU A 8 13.31 -30.06 -9.27
N LEU A 9 12.19 -29.76 -9.94
CA LEU A 9 11.69 -28.39 -10.06
C LEU A 9 11.30 -27.82 -8.69
N LEU A 10 10.60 -28.60 -7.85
CA LEU A 10 10.22 -28.16 -6.52
C LEU A 10 11.44 -27.94 -5.61
N ALA A 11 12.47 -28.78 -5.71
CA ALA A 11 13.73 -28.55 -5.00
C ALA A 11 14.40 -27.24 -5.43
N ARG A 12 14.37 -26.90 -6.73
CA ARG A 12 14.87 -25.62 -7.25
C ARG A 12 14.03 -24.43 -6.78
N VAL A 13 12.70 -24.53 -6.80
CA VAL A 13 11.80 -23.50 -6.26
C VAL A 13 12.07 -23.28 -4.77
N ALA A 14 12.30 -24.36 -4.02
CA ALA A 14 12.73 -24.30 -2.63
C ALA A 14 14.11 -23.64 -2.44
N ALA A 15 14.94 -23.49 -3.47
CA ALA A 15 16.22 -22.79 -3.41
C ALA A 15 16.17 -21.33 -3.89
N VAL A 16 15.09 -20.89 -4.55
CA VAL A 16 14.94 -19.53 -5.12
C VAL A 16 15.19 -18.43 -4.09
N ARG A 17 15.91 -17.39 -4.51
CA ARG A 17 16.24 -16.17 -3.77
C ARG A 17 15.84 -14.90 -4.51
N THR A 18 15.84 -14.92 -5.85
CA THR A 18 15.58 -13.73 -6.66
C THR A 18 14.30 -13.82 -7.50
N ALA A 19 13.77 -12.67 -7.95
CA ALA A 19 12.60 -12.64 -8.83
C ALA A 19 12.87 -13.28 -10.20
N GLY A 20 14.11 -13.17 -10.70
CA GLY A 20 14.54 -13.81 -11.94
C GLY A 20 14.51 -15.33 -11.83
N GLU A 21 15.07 -15.89 -10.77
CA GLU A 21 15.05 -17.35 -10.51
C GLU A 21 13.62 -17.90 -10.36
N LEU A 22 12.73 -17.15 -9.68
CA LEU A 22 11.33 -17.52 -9.59
C LEU A 22 10.65 -17.54 -10.97
N ALA A 23 10.92 -16.51 -11.79
CA ALA A 23 10.38 -16.41 -13.13
C ALA A 23 10.87 -17.53 -14.05
N GLU A 24 12.15 -17.92 -13.94
CA GLU A 24 12.72 -19.06 -14.66
C GLU A 24 12.01 -20.37 -14.30
N CYS A 25 11.79 -20.62 -13.00
CA CYS A 25 11.05 -21.79 -12.54
C CYS A 25 9.62 -21.79 -13.08
N LEU A 26 8.91 -20.65 -13.06
CA LEU A 26 7.55 -20.53 -13.62
C LEU A 26 7.54 -20.75 -15.14
N ALA A 27 8.52 -20.20 -15.86
CA ALA A 27 8.65 -20.39 -17.31
C ALA A 27 8.94 -21.84 -17.66
N GLU A 28 9.73 -22.54 -16.84
CA GLU A 28 9.99 -23.98 -16.99
C GLU A 28 8.74 -24.82 -16.70
N LEU A 29 8.02 -24.53 -15.62
CA LEU A 29 6.74 -25.18 -15.30
C LEU A 29 5.71 -25.00 -16.43
N ARG A 30 5.69 -23.83 -17.06
CA ARG A 30 4.85 -23.56 -18.23
C ARG A 30 5.28 -24.38 -19.45
N ARG A 31 6.59 -24.49 -19.70
CA ARG A 31 7.15 -25.28 -20.82
C ARG A 31 6.98 -26.79 -20.63
N SER A 32 6.83 -27.27 -19.40
CA SER A 32 6.58 -28.69 -19.12
C SER A 32 5.13 -29.11 -19.35
N GLN A 33 4.20 -28.16 -19.49
CA GLN A 33 2.83 -28.46 -19.92
C GLN A 33 2.85 -29.02 -21.35
N TYR A 34 2.02 -30.03 -21.63
CA TYR A 34 1.87 -30.58 -22.97
C TYR A 34 0.40 -30.49 -23.44
N PRO A 35 0.09 -29.65 -24.45
CA PRO A 35 0.99 -28.68 -25.10
C PRO A 35 1.38 -27.51 -24.16
N PRO A 36 2.52 -26.81 -24.41
CA PRO A 36 2.88 -25.63 -23.65
C PRO A 36 1.83 -24.52 -23.83
N LEU A 37 1.24 -24.05 -22.74
CA LEU A 37 0.23 -22.99 -22.80
C LEU A 37 0.83 -21.68 -23.33
N SER A 38 0.21 -21.08 -24.34
CA SER A 38 0.48 -19.71 -24.79
C SER A 38 -0.04 -18.69 -23.78
N LEU A 39 0.42 -17.42 -23.88
CA LEU A 39 -0.09 -16.36 -23.00
C LEU A 39 -1.59 -16.12 -23.22
N ARG A 40 -2.05 -16.24 -24.47
CA ARG A 40 -3.47 -16.11 -24.83
C ARG A 40 -4.32 -17.23 -24.24
N GLU A 41 -3.81 -18.45 -24.21
CA GLU A 41 -4.51 -19.58 -23.57
C GLU A 41 -4.58 -19.41 -22.06
N LEU A 42 -3.54 -18.87 -21.41
CA LEU A 42 -3.59 -18.53 -19.98
C LEU A 42 -4.64 -17.46 -19.69
N GLU A 43 -4.72 -16.42 -20.51
CA GLU A 43 -5.74 -15.38 -20.38
C GLU A 43 -7.16 -15.95 -20.56
N GLN A 44 -7.37 -16.79 -21.58
CA GLN A 44 -8.64 -17.49 -21.81
C GLN A 44 -9.01 -18.43 -20.66
N TRP A 45 -8.04 -19.19 -20.13
CA TRP A 45 -8.23 -20.04 -18.96
C TRP A 45 -8.68 -19.19 -17.76
N GLY A 46 -8.01 -18.05 -17.54
CA GLY A 46 -8.34 -17.13 -16.45
C GLY A 46 -9.76 -16.58 -16.55
N MET A 47 -10.20 -16.20 -17.76
CA MET A 47 -11.58 -15.76 -18.01
C MET A 47 -12.58 -16.88 -17.70
N GLY A 48 -12.32 -18.11 -18.16
CA GLY A 48 -13.19 -19.26 -17.93
C GLY A 48 -13.36 -19.63 -16.45
N HIS A 49 -12.33 -19.39 -15.63
CA HIS A 49 -12.32 -19.74 -14.20
C HIS A 49 -12.58 -18.56 -13.26
N ARG A 50 -12.96 -17.39 -13.79
CA ARG A 50 -13.16 -16.12 -13.04
C ARG A 50 -11.90 -15.71 -12.24
N ARG A 51 -10.73 -15.96 -12.81
CA ARG A 51 -9.40 -15.69 -12.25
C ARG A 51 -8.57 -14.97 -13.32
N PRO A 52 -8.74 -13.66 -13.50
CA PRO A 52 -8.16 -12.96 -14.64
C PRO A 52 -6.63 -13.09 -14.64
N LEU A 53 -6.09 -13.54 -15.77
CA LEU A 53 -4.65 -13.64 -16.04
C LEU A 53 -4.29 -12.73 -17.23
N PRO A 54 -4.21 -11.40 -17.05
CA PRO A 54 -3.96 -10.49 -18.16
C PRO A 54 -2.62 -10.79 -18.85
N THR A 55 -2.63 -10.89 -20.17
CA THR A 55 -1.46 -11.29 -20.97
C THR A 55 -0.19 -10.48 -20.63
N SER A 56 -0.31 -9.15 -20.50
CA SER A 56 0.81 -8.26 -20.14
C SER A 56 1.38 -8.56 -18.75
N THR A 57 0.51 -8.79 -17.78
CA THR A 57 0.89 -9.07 -16.39
C THR A 57 1.60 -10.42 -16.27
N VAL A 58 1.08 -11.45 -16.94
CA VAL A 58 1.71 -12.78 -16.97
C VAL A 58 3.05 -12.72 -17.69
N HIS A 59 3.14 -11.98 -18.79
CA HIS A 59 4.39 -11.80 -19.52
C HIS A 59 5.49 -11.19 -18.64
N ASP A 60 5.19 -10.10 -17.92
CA ASP A 60 6.16 -9.45 -17.02
C ASP A 60 6.65 -10.37 -15.90
N VAL A 61 5.74 -11.17 -15.34
CA VAL A 61 6.06 -12.18 -14.32
C VAL A 61 6.98 -13.26 -14.87
N LEU A 62 6.66 -13.82 -16.03
CA LEU A 62 7.47 -14.87 -16.66
C LEU A 62 8.82 -14.37 -17.18
N LYS A 63 8.98 -13.05 -17.36
CA LYS A 63 10.25 -12.39 -17.69
C LYS A 63 11.05 -11.95 -16.48
N GLY A 64 10.52 -12.12 -15.26
CA GLY A 64 11.20 -11.67 -14.03
C GLY A 64 11.24 -10.15 -13.86
N VAL A 65 10.49 -9.39 -14.68
CA VAL A 65 10.38 -7.92 -14.56
C VAL A 65 9.80 -7.55 -13.20
N ARG A 66 8.84 -8.34 -12.72
CA ARG A 66 8.29 -8.23 -11.37
C ARG A 66 7.84 -9.61 -10.87
N PRO A 67 8.00 -9.90 -9.56
CA PRO A 67 7.38 -11.05 -8.94
C PRO A 67 5.84 -10.92 -8.95
N PRO A 68 5.11 -12.04 -9.05
CA PRO A 68 3.66 -12.04 -9.00
C PRO A 68 3.15 -11.68 -7.60
N ARG A 69 1.90 -11.19 -7.52
CA ARG A 69 1.16 -11.17 -6.24
C ARG A 69 0.83 -12.61 -5.82
N PRO A 70 0.64 -12.91 -4.52
CA PRO A 70 0.30 -14.26 -4.06
C PRO A 70 -0.93 -14.88 -4.73
N SER A 71 -1.99 -14.08 -4.97
CA SER A 71 -3.19 -14.53 -5.68
C SER A 71 -2.89 -14.90 -7.13
N LEU A 72 -2.18 -14.02 -7.86
CA LEU A 72 -1.76 -14.27 -9.24
C LEU A 72 -0.89 -15.52 -9.36
N LEU A 73 0.03 -15.74 -8.40
CA LEU A 73 0.85 -16.94 -8.38
C LEU A 73 0.00 -18.20 -8.21
N ARG A 74 -0.98 -18.20 -7.30
CA ARG A 74 -1.92 -19.33 -7.14
C ARG A 74 -2.70 -19.61 -8.42
N ASP A 75 -3.15 -18.56 -9.11
CA ASP A 75 -3.92 -18.71 -10.34
C ASP A 75 -3.05 -19.24 -11.49
N LEU A 76 -1.80 -18.80 -11.61
CA LEU A 76 -0.83 -19.36 -12.55
C LEU A 76 -0.55 -20.84 -12.25
N LEU A 77 -0.31 -21.19 -10.99
CA LEU A 77 -0.06 -22.57 -10.58
C LEU A 77 -1.27 -23.47 -10.88
N ALA A 78 -2.49 -22.98 -10.63
CA ALA A 78 -3.70 -23.69 -10.99
C ALA A 78 -3.85 -23.87 -12.52
N ALA A 79 -3.51 -22.84 -13.31
CA ALA A 79 -3.48 -22.94 -14.77
C ALA A 79 -2.43 -23.95 -15.27
N PHE A 80 -1.33 -24.11 -14.54
CA PHE A 80 -0.30 -25.13 -14.79
C PHE A 80 -0.60 -26.49 -14.13
N GLN A 81 -1.84 -26.71 -13.69
CA GLN A 81 -2.32 -27.95 -13.08
C GLN A 81 -1.62 -28.35 -11.77
N VAL A 82 -1.00 -27.39 -11.08
CA VAL A 82 -0.41 -27.59 -9.74
C VAL A 82 -1.50 -27.38 -8.69
N HIS A 83 -2.14 -28.48 -8.28
CA HIS A 83 -3.25 -28.48 -7.32
C HIS A 83 -2.87 -29.00 -5.93
N ASP A 84 -1.72 -29.67 -5.80
CA ASP A 84 -1.23 -30.15 -4.50
C ASP A 84 -0.86 -28.97 -3.61
N GLU A 85 -1.57 -28.82 -2.48
CA GLU A 85 -1.37 -27.73 -1.52
C GLU A 85 0.06 -27.67 -0.99
N ARG A 86 0.75 -28.81 -0.87
CA ARG A 86 2.15 -28.85 -0.43
C ARG A 86 3.06 -28.20 -1.46
N GLN A 87 2.84 -28.49 -2.74
CA GLN A 87 3.60 -27.87 -3.82
C GLN A 87 3.31 -26.38 -3.90
N VAL A 88 2.03 -25.98 -3.87
CA VAL A 88 1.62 -24.57 -3.88
C VAL A 88 2.28 -23.79 -2.74
N ARG A 89 2.40 -24.39 -1.55
CA ARG A 89 3.08 -23.78 -0.41
C ARG A 89 4.55 -23.48 -0.69
N VAL A 90 5.29 -24.41 -1.29
CA VAL A 90 6.72 -24.22 -1.66
C VAL A 90 6.89 -23.01 -2.59
N TRP A 91 5.98 -22.82 -3.55
CA TRP A 91 6.00 -21.66 -4.45
C TRP A 91 5.68 -20.34 -3.72
N LEU A 92 4.72 -20.35 -2.79
CA LEU A 92 4.39 -19.17 -1.99
C LEU A 92 5.53 -18.79 -1.04
N GLU A 93 6.19 -19.76 -0.41
CA GLU A 93 7.38 -19.54 0.42
C GLU A 93 8.57 -19.01 -0.41
N ALA A 94 8.73 -19.48 -1.66
CA ALA A 94 9.70 -18.90 -2.59
C ALA A 94 9.37 -17.43 -2.91
N LEU A 95 8.10 -17.13 -3.19
CA LEU A 95 7.66 -15.75 -3.41
C LEU A 95 7.89 -14.85 -2.19
N GLU A 96 7.61 -15.34 -0.98
CA GLU A 96 7.87 -14.60 0.26
C GLU A 96 9.35 -14.31 0.45
N ARG A 97 10.24 -15.27 0.15
CA ARG A 97 11.70 -15.05 0.19
C ARG A 97 12.16 -14.02 -0.83
N VAL A 98 11.68 -14.12 -2.07
CA VAL A 98 11.96 -13.12 -3.12
C VAL A 98 11.45 -11.74 -2.72
N ALA A 99 10.28 -11.67 -2.08
CA ALA A 99 9.72 -10.42 -1.57
C ALA A 99 10.52 -9.86 -0.38
N GLY A 100 11.05 -10.73 0.48
CA GLY A 100 11.92 -10.34 1.60
C GLY A 100 13.32 -9.92 1.17
N ASP A 101 13.88 -10.53 0.12
CA ASP A 101 15.23 -10.23 -0.40
C ASP A 101 15.30 -8.93 -1.24
N ARG A 102 14.14 -8.38 -1.64
CA ARG A 102 14.03 -6.96 -2.03
C ARG A 102 14.51 -5.99 -0.94
N GLY A 103 14.70 -6.47 0.29
CA GLY A 103 15.36 -5.71 1.35
C GLY A 103 16.90 -5.65 1.25
N ARG A 104 17.56 -6.55 0.51
CA ARG A 104 19.04 -6.65 0.44
C ARG A 104 19.64 -6.26 -0.90
N GLY A 105 18.91 -6.43 -2.01
CA GLY A 105 19.22 -5.80 -3.29
C GLY A 105 18.39 -4.53 -3.46
N ARG A 106 18.67 -3.48 -2.67
CA ARG A 106 17.99 -2.20 -2.85
C ARG A 106 18.28 -1.71 -4.26
N ASP A 107 17.22 -1.49 -5.04
CA ASP A 107 17.26 -0.41 -6.01
C ASP A 107 17.49 0.85 -5.17
N GLU A 108 18.76 1.25 -5.05
CA GLU A 108 19.17 2.48 -4.37
C GLU A 108 18.73 3.72 -5.18
N SER A 109 18.17 3.50 -6.37
CA SER A 109 17.56 4.54 -7.17
C SER A 109 16.38 5.19 -6.45
N ALA A 110 16.28 6.50 -6.65
CA ALA A 110 15.09 7.26 -6.30
C ALA A 110 13.82 6.75 -7.03
N ALA A 111 13.96 5.96 -8.09
CA ALA A 111 12.84 5.34 -8.80
C ALA A 111 11.94 4.50 -7.88
N ARG A 112 12.50 3.91 -6.81
CA ARG A 112 11.73 3.11 -5.84
C ARG A 112 10.59 3.90 -5.19
N PHE A 113 10.75 5.21 -5.01
CA PHE A 113 9.72 6.06 -4.41
C PHE A 113 8.47 6.14 -5.29
N PHE A 114 8.60 5.95 -6.61
CA PHE A 114 7.47 5.92 -7.55
C PHE A 114 6.89 4.52 -7.77
N ALA A 115 7.64 3.47 -7.40
CA ALA A 115 7.20 2.08 -7.53
C ALA A 115 6.22 1.66 -6.42
N GLU A 116 6.36 2.25 -5.23
CA GLU A 116 5.44 2.02 -4.11
C GLU A 116 4.17 2.86 -4.28
N ARG A 117 3.14 2.25 -4.88
CA ARG A 117 1.79 2.80 -4.81
C ARG A 117 1.26 2.60 -3.40
N GLN A 118 0.88 3.69 -2.74
CA GLN A 118 0.20 3.62 -1.46
C GLN A 118 -1.19 3.03 -1.64
N ASP A 119 -1.34 1.76 -1.27
CA ASP A 119 -2.63 1.06 -1.28
C ASP A 119 -3.46 1.50 -0.06
N VAL A 120 -4.65 2.03 -0.31
CA VAL A 120 -5.58 2.44 0.76
C VAL A 120 -6.00 1.25 1.63
N ASN A 121 -6.01 0.02 1.08
CA ASN A 121 -6.28 -1.19 1.85
C ASN A 121 -5.16 -1.50 2.84
N ASP A 122 -3.90 -1.23 2.48
CA ASP A 122 -2.77 -1.38 3.41
C ASP A 122 -2.86 -0.37 4.54
N VAL A 123 -3.25 0.88 4.23
CA VAL A 123 -3.51 1.91 5.24
C VAL A 123 -4.62 1.44 6.19
N ALA A 124 -5.74 0.96 5.65
CA ALA A 124 -6.86 0.44 6.44
C ALA A 124 -6.48 -0.76 7.32
N ALA A 125 -5.72 -1.72 6.77
CA ALA A 125 -5.23 -2.88 7.50
C ALA A 125 -4.38 -2.47 8.70
N ARG A 126 -3.52 -1.45 8.54
CA ARG A 126 -2.66 -0.95 9.62
C ARG A 126 -3.40 -0.17 10.68
N ILE A 127 -4.39 0.65 10.31
CA ILE A 127 -5.33 1.22 11.30
C ILE A 127 -6.01 0.09 12.07
N GLY A 128 -6.40 -0.98 11.36
CA GLY A 128 -6.95 -2.19 11.95
C GLY A 128 -6.02 -2.92 12.93
N GLN A 129 -4.70 -2.75 12.82
CA GLN A 129 -3.68 -3.40 13.65
C GLN A 129 -3.07 -2.49 14.72
N ALA A 130 -3.28 -1.18 14.63
CA ALA A 130 -2.75 -0.22 15.61
C ALA A 130 -3.24 -0.52 17.03
N ARG A 131 -2.35 -0.34 17.99
CA ARG A 131 -2.54 -0.70 19.40
C ARG A 131 -2.85 0.50 20.29
N GLU A 132 -2.17 1.61 20.06
CA GLU A 132 -2.22 2.78 20.95
C GLU A 132 -2.66 4.04 20.24
N GLU A 133 -2.13 4.30 19.03
CA GLU A 133 -2.33 5.59 18.40
C GLU A 133 -2.23 5.55 16.87
N VAL A 134 -3.10 6.30 16.21
CA VAL A 134 -3.09 6.52 14.75
C VAL A 134 -3.10 8.01 14.47
N TRP A 135 -2.24 8.47 13.55
CA TRP A 135 -2.28 9.85 13.05
C TRP A 135 -2.63 9.88 11.58
N LEU A 136 -3.53 10.79 11.19
CA LEU A 136 -3.89 11.08 9.81
C LEU A 136 -3.62 12.56 9.54
N TRP A 137 -2.73 12.88 8.60
CA TRP A 137 -2.44 14.26 8.20
C TRP A 137 -2.49 14.41 6.69
N GLY A 138 -3.29 15.36 6.21
CA GLY A 138 -3.28 15.75 4.81
C GLY A 138 -4.03 17.05 4.59
N ALA A 139 -4.16 17.46 3.32
CA ALA A 139 -4.93 18.64 2.95
C ALA A 139 -6.43 18.44 3.26
N VAL A 140 -7.11 17.64 2.41
CA VAL A 140 -8.56 17.38 2.54
C VAL A 140 -8.87 15.90 2.76
N LEU A 141 -8.03 14.98 2.26
CA LEU A 141 -8.21 13.52 2.30
C LEU A 141 -9.57 13.00 1.73
N PRO A 142 -10.06 13.52 0.58
CA PRO A 142 -11.43 13.28 0.10
C PRO A 142 -11.74 11.80 -0.21
N MET A 143 -10.76 11.03 -0.71
CA MET A 143 -10.95 9.60 -1.00
C MET A 143 -10.65 8.69 0.19
N TYR A 144 -9.80 9.15 1.12
CA TYR A 144 -9.30 8.30 2.20
C TYR A 144 -10.27 8.27 3.38
N LEU A 145 -10.75 9.42 3.85
CA LEU A 145 -11.56 9.47 5.07
C LEU A 145 -12.89 8.70 4.96
N PRO A 146 -13.69 8.83 3.88
CA PRO A 146 -14.91 8.04 3.73
C PRO A 146 -14.65 6.53 3.72
N PHE A 147 -13.57 6.10 3.05
CA PHE A 147 -13.17 4.69 2.99
C PHE A 147 -12.61 4.17 4.32
N LEU A 148 -11.81 4.98 5.02
CA LEU A 148 -11.15 4.59 6.27
C LEU A 148 -12.08 4.65 7.48
N ARG A 149 -13.22 5.35 7.39
CA ARG A 149 -14.21 5.50 8.47
C ARG A 149 -14.50 4.21 9.26
N PRO A 150 -14.89 3.07 8.64
CA PRO A 150 -15.16 1.84 9.39
C PRO A 150 -13.94 1.31 10.16
N PHE A 151 -12.73 1.54 9.64
CA PHE A 151 -11.49 1.10 10.29
C PHE A 151 -11.10 2.02 11.45
N VAL A 152 -11.27 3.34 11.28
CA VAL A 152 -11.08 4.33 12.34
C VAL A 152 -12.06 4.08 13.48
N HIS A 153 -13.34 3.89 13.16
CA HIS A 153 -14.36 3.52 14.16
C HIS A 153 -13.95 2.27 14.93
N LYS A 154 -13.57 1.18 14.23
CA LYS A 154 -13.13 -0.06 14.87
C LYS A 154 -11.91 0.13 15.77
N ALA A 155 -10.95 0.98 15.37
CA ALA A 155 -9.79 1.30 16.19
C ALA A 155 -10.19 2.05 17.46
N LEU A 156 -11.03 3.08 17.34
CA LEU A 156 -11.57 3.85 18.46
C LEU A 156 -12.36 2.97 19.45
N THR A 157 -13.18 2.04 18.96
CA THR A 157 -13.90 1.07 19.82
C THR A 157 -12.95 0.21 20.66
N ARG A 158 -11.71 -0.03 20.19
CA ARG A 158 -10.68 -0.76 20.95
C ARG A 158 -9.87 0.12 21.90
N GLY A 159 -10.17 1.42 21.97
CA GLY A 159 -9.44 2.39 22.78
C GLY A 159 -8.18 2.97 22.12
N VAL A 160 -7.97 2.74 20.82
CA VAL A 160 -6.87 3.38 20.06
C VAL A 160 -7.18 4.87 19.93
N ARG A 161 -6.20 5.73 20.24
CA ARG A 161 -6.33 7.18 20.05
C ARG A 161 -6.11 7.54 18.60
N VAL A 162 -6.90 8.45 18.06
CA VAL A 162 -6.80 8.87 16.66
C VAL A 162 -6.65 10.38 16.61
N ARG A 163 -5.59 10.86 15.96
CA ARG A 163 -5.38 12.30 15.68
C ARG A 163 -5.58 12.56 14.20
N VAL A 164 -6.43 13.51 13.87
CA VAL A 164 -6.68 13.92 12.49
C VAL A 164 -6.36 15.39 12.34
N LEU A 165 -5.44 15.70 11.42
CA LEU A 165 -4.99 17.04 11.12
C LEU A 165 -5.29 17.36 9.65
N LEU A 166 -6.13 18.36 9.43
CA LEU A 166 -6.55 18.82 8.11
C LEU A 166 -6.23 20.32 7.92
N ILE A 167 -6.36 20.82 6.69
CA ILE A 167 -6.29 22.27 6.46
C ILE A 167 -7.60 22.96 6.85
N THR A 168 -7.54 24.27 7.10
CA THR A 168 -8.72 25.10 7.33
C THR A 168 -9.55 25.33 6.06
N ARG A 169 -10.86 25.57 6.23
CA ARG A 169 -11.81 25.90 5.13
C ARG A 169 -11.45 27.16 4.34
N ALA A 170 -10.86 28.12 5.03
CA ALA A 170 -10.42 29.40 4.51
C ALA A 170 -8.92 29.57 4.74
N GLY A 171 -8.30 30.46 3.96
CA GLY A 171 -6.89 30.80 4.10
C GLY A 171 -6.02 30.40 2.92
N ALA A 172 -4.72 30.58 3.12
CA ALA A 172 -3.71 30.37 2.10
C ALA A 172 -3.57 28.89 1.74
N ALA A 173 -3.71 27.97 2.70
CA ALA A 173 -3.57 26.55 2.49
C ALA A 173 -4.63 25.98 1.54
N MET A 174 -5.89 26.37 1.71
CA MET A 174 -6.99 25.97 0.81
C MET A 174 -6.79 26.51 -0.61
N THR A 175 -6.36 27.78 -0.71
CA THR A 175 -6.07 28.42 -2.00
C THR A 175 -4.95 27.69 -2.73
N MET A 176 -3.88 27.36 -2.00
CA MET A 176 -2.75 26.60 -2.54
C MET A 176 -3.11 25.15 -2.87
N ALA A 177 -3.96 24.49 -2.08
CA ALA A 177 -4.45 23.15 -2.37
C ALA A 177 -5.21 23.11 -3.70
N ALA A 178 -6.10 24.09 -3.91
CA ALA A 178 -6.84 24.25 -5.17
C ALA A 178 -5.89 24.53 -6.33
N PHE A 179 -4.95 25.47 -6.17
CA PHE A 179 -3.97 25.80 -7.19
C PHE A 179 -3.12 24.60 -7.63
N ARG A 180 -2.77 23.71 -6.68
CA ARG A 180 -1.98 22.50 -6.96
C ARG A 180 -2.79 21.33 -7.52
N SER A 181 -4.12 21.35 -7.41
CA SER A 181 -4.99 20.29 -7.90
C SER A 181 -5.11 20.37 -9.43
N ALA A 182 -5.01 19.24 -10.12
CA ALA A 182 -5.28 19.20 -11.56
C ALA A 182 -6.79 19.29 -11.86
N ASP A 183 -7.61 18.66 -11.02
CA ASP A 183 -9.01 18.34 -11.35
C ASP A 183 -10.03 18.92 -10.35
N SER A 184 -9.59 19.77 -9.41
CA SER A 184 -10.48 20.33 -8.38
C SER A 184 -10.28 21.83 -8.22
N ASP A 185 -11.35 22.58 -8.45
CA ASP A 185 -11.43 23.96 -8.01
C ASP A 185 -11.58 24.06 -6.48
N ILE A 186 -11.46 25.29 -5.98
CA ILE A 186 -11.55 25.59 -4.55
C ILE A 186 -12.91 25.26 -3.95
N GLY A 187 -13.99 25.34 -4.73
CA GLY A 187 -15.35 25.03 -4.27
C GLY A 187 -15.50 23.54 -3.98
N ARG A 188 -15.08 22.70 -4.93
CA ARG A 188 -15.08 21.23 -4.77
C ARG A 188 -14.21 20.75 -3.61
N LEU A 189 -13.04 21.35 -3.43
CA LEU A 189 -12.16 20.99 -2.30
C LEU A 189 -12.77 21.39 -0.95
N ARG A 190 -13.46 22.53 -0.88
CA ARG A 190 -14.18 22.96 0.33
C ARG A 190 -15.33 22.02 0.65
N GLU A 191 -16.17 21.68 -0.34
CA GLU A 191 -17.25 20.73 -0.15
C GLU A 191 -16.74 19.37 0.34
N ALA A 192 -15.64 18.88 -0.23
CA ALA A 192 -15.04 17.63 0.21
C ALA A 192 -14.44 17.73 1.63
N LEU A 193 -13.89 18.89 2.02
CA LEU A 193 -13.43 19.13 3.38
C LEU A 193 -14.61 19.15 4.36
N ASP A 194 -15.69 19.85 4.03
CA ASP A 194 -16.89 19.95 4.87
C ASP A 194 -17.50 18.56 5.12
N ASN A 195 -17.67 17.76 4.06
CA ASN A 195 -18.12 16.37 4.19
C ASN A 195 -17.22 15.54 5.13
N ASN A 196 -15.91 15.74 5.06
CA ASN A 196 -14.96 15.02 5.92
C ASN A 196 -15.00 15.52 7.36
N LEU A 197 -15.15 16.82 7.58
CA LEU A 197 -15.31 17.40 8.92
C LEU A 197 -16.60 16.89 9.58
N ASP A 198 -17.72 16.83 8.85
CA ASP A 198 -18.98 16.29 9.36
C ASP A 198 -18.85 14.82 9.81
N ILE A 199 -18.16 13.99 9.02
CA ILE A 199 -17.86 12.60 9.40
C ILE A 199 -17.03 12.55 10.69
N LEU A 200 -16.00 13.39 10.79
CA LEU A 200 -15.06 13.37 11.91
C LEU A 200 -15.69 13.92 13.19
N HIS A 201 -16.48 15.00 13.14
CA HIS A 201 -17.22 15.51 14.28
C HIS A 201 -18.24 14.49 14.80
N GLY A 202 -18.90 13.76 13.91
CA GLY A 202 -19.78 12.66 14.30
C GLY A 202 -19.04 11.57 15.09
N LEU A 203 -17.83 11.19 14.64
CA LEU A 203 -17.00 10.23 15.36
C LEU A 203 -16.42 10.80 16.66
N GLU A 204 -16.07 12.08 16.71
CA GLU A 204 -15.47 12.73 17.88
C GLU A 204 -16.50 12.87 19.01
N ALA A 205 -17.75 13.16 18.66
CA ALA A 205 -18.86 13.17 19.61
C ALA A 205 -19.14 11.79 20.22
N GLU A 206 -18.90 10.71 19.46
CA GLU A 206 -19.08 9.33 19.93
C GLU A 206 -17.85 8.80 20.70
N PHE A 207 -16.63 9.19 20.27
CA PHE A 207 -15.38 8.65 20.77
C PHE A 207 -14.42 9.76 21.23
N PRO A 208 -14.25 9.98 22.55
CA PRO A 208 -13.28 10.94 23.10
C PRO A 208 -11.82 10.65 22.75
N GLY A 209 -11.53 9.46 22.22
CA GLY A 209 -10.20 9.08 21.73
C GLY A 209 -9.85 9.66 20.35
N LEU A 210 -10.81 10.23 19.63
CA LEU A 210 -10.56 10.98 18.40
C LEU A 210 -10.30 12.45 18.76
N CYS A 211 -9.28 13.04 18.16
CA CYS A 211 -9.03 14.48 18.22
C CYS A 211 -8.89 15.02 16.80
N LEU A 212 -9.68 16.05 16.49
CA LEU A 212 -9.59 16.77 15.23
C LEU A 212 -8.93 18.14 15.42
N ARG A 213 -7.98 18.47 14.54
CA ARG A 213 -7.38 19.80 14.45
C ARG A 213 -7.29 20.29 13.01
N GLN A 214 -7.31 21.61 12.85
CA GLN A 214 -7.19 22.29 11.56
C GLN A 214 -6.04 23.30 11.58
N ILE A 215 -5.36 23.49 10.44
CA ILE A 215 -4.29 24.48 10.31
C ILE A 215 -4.31 25.17 8.93
N ASP A 216 -4.06 26.48 8.87
CA ASP A 216 -3.84 27.19 7.60
C ASP A 216 -2.41 26.99 7.07
N TYR A 217 -2.01 25.72 6.94
CA TYR A 217 -0.73 25.30 6.40
C TYR A 217 -0.93 24.11 5.47
N LEU A 218 -0.55 24.25 4.19
CA LEU A 218 -0.60 23.15 3.25
C LEU A 218 0.63 22.25 3.44
N PRO A 219 0.49 21.01 3.93
CA PRO A 219 1.64 20.15 4.12
C PRO A 219 2.34 19.85 2.77
N PRO A 220 3.62 19.49 2.75
CA PRO A 220 4.27 19.05 1.50
C PRO A 220 3.96 17.57 1.19
N TYR A 221 3.37 16.84 2.13
CA TYR A 221 3.05 15.42 2.04
C TYR A 221 1.77 15.08 2.80
N THR A 222 1.18 13.93 2.47
CA THR A 222 0.24 13.23 3.33
C THR A 222 1.02 12.30 4.25
N LEU A 223 0.61 12.19 5.52
CA LEU A 223 1.24 11.31 6.50
C LEU A 223 0.18 10.46 7.21
N TYR A 224 0.47 9.16 7.33
CA TYR A 224 -0.28 8.22 8.16
C TYR A 224 0.69 7.59 9.16
N ALA A 225 0.42 7.74 10.46
CA ALA A 225 1.23 7.11 11.49
C ALA A 225 0.46 6.00 12.21
N TYR A 226 1.16 4.94 12.58
CA TYR A 226 0.64 3.80 13.32
C TYR A 226 1.57 3.53 14.50
N ASP A 227 1.01 3.63 15.70
CA ASP A 227 1.71 3.53 16.98
C ASP A 227 3.04 4.33 17.02
N PRO A 228 3.05 5.63 16.63
CA PRO A 228 4.29 6.39 16.48
C PRO A 228 5.10 6.50 17.79
N GLY A 229 4.47 6.36 18.95
CA GLY A 229 5.14 6.32 20.26
C GLY A 229 5.83 4.98 20.59
N LEU A 230 5.53 3.90 19.88
CA LEU A 230 6.07 2.57 20.15
C LEU A 230 7.40 2.31 19.43
N PRO A 231 8.24 1.36 19.91
CA PRO A 231 9.53 1.02 19.30
C PRO A 231 9.44 0.58 17.83
N ASP A 232 8.34 -0.08 17.46
CA ASP A 232 8.00 -0.54 16.12
C ASP A 232 7.03 0.41 15.37
N GLY A 233 6.87 1.64 15.87
CA GLY A 233 6.06 2.66 15.26
C GLY A 233 6.44 2.91 13.80
N ARG A 234 5.43 3.21 12.98
CA ARG A 234 5.59 3.36 11.54
C ARG A 234 4.86 4.59 11.02
N MET A 235 5.45 5.24 10.02
CA MET A 235 4.79 6.30 9.25
C MET A 235 4.88 6.00 7.76
N ASP A 236 3.76 6.20 7.06
CA ASP A 236 3.69 6.19 5.61
C ASP A 236 3.53 7.61 5.11
N LEU A 237 4.43 8.03 4.22
CA LEU A 237 4.46 9.36 3.65
C LEU A 237 4.19 9.30 2.17
N ARG A 238 3.47 10.30 1.68
CA ARG A 238 3.20 10.47 0.26
C ARG A 238 3.38 11.93 -0.11
N LEU A 239 4.39 12.21 -0.94
CA LEU A 239 4.66 13.56 -1.39
C LEU A 239 3.52 14.06 -2.27
N MET A 240 3.14 15.33 -2.09
CA MET A 240 2.18 15.95 -2.97
C MET A 240 2.87 16.46 -4.24
N SER A 241 2.27 16.21 -5.40
CA SER A 241 2.71 16.70 -6.70
C SER A 241 1.96 17.98 -7.11
N PHE A 242 2.49 18.73 -8.05
CA PHE A 242 1.80 19.85 -8.69
C PHE A 242 1.12 19.33 -9.96
N HIS A 243 -0.22 19.45 -10.06
CA HIS A 243 -1.01 18.94 -11.20
C HIS A 243 -0.69 17.47 -11.58
N GLY A 244 -0.26 16.67 -10.61
CA GLY A 244 0.19 15.30 -10.85
C GLY A 244 -0.93 14.28 -10.71
N ASP A 245 -0.81 13.20 -11.47
CA ASP A 245 -1.63 12.00 -11.30
C ASP A 245 -1.62 11.58 -9.83
N TYR A 246 -2.82 11.40 -9.28
CA TYR A 246 -3.00 10.96 -7.91
C TYR A 246 -2.23 9.65 -7.69
N ASP A 247 -2.33 8.68 -8.60
CA ASP A 247 -1.82 7.32 -8.44
C ASP A 247 -0.31 7.18 -8.63
N LEU A 248 0.38 8.23 -9.06
CA LEU A 248 1.82 8.24 -9.37
C LEU A 248 2.59 9.24 -8.51
N ARG A 249 2.31 9.24 -7.20
CA ARG A 249 3.02 10.10 -6.24
C ARG A 249 4.14 9.34 -5.53
N PRO A 250 5.32 9.97 -5.36
CA PRO A 250 6.38 9.41 -4.55
C PRO A 250 5.87 9.08 -3.15
N SER A 251 6.03 7.83 -2.75
CA SER A 251 5.63 7.33 -1.45
C SER A 251 6.76 6.54 -0.82
N PHE A 252 6.81 6.55 0.51
CA PHE A 252 7.75 5.74 1.27
C PHE A 252 7.25 5.53 2.69
N SER A 253 7.79 4.51 3.34
CA SER A 253 7.56 4.26 4.77
C SER A 253 8.83 4.41 5.57
N VAL A 254 8.70 4.96 6.77
CA VAL A 254 9.73 4.96 7.80
C VAL A 254 9.27 4.18 9.03
N GLN A 255 10.17 3.40 9.62
CA GLN A 255 9.95 2.66 10.86
C GLN A 255 10.96 3.11 11.91
N ARG A 256 10.50 3.33 13.14
CA ARG A 256 11.35 3.86 14.21
C ARG A 256 12.59 3.01 14.45
N ALA A 257 12.44 1.68 14.52
CA ALA A 257 13.54 0.75 14.75
C ALA A 257 14.60 0.71 13.64
N ARG A 258 14.26 1.14 12.42
CA ARG A 258 15.13 1.02 11.23
C ARG A 258 15.65 2.36 10.73
N ASP A 259 14.81 3.39 10.77
CA ASP A 259 15.00 4.65 10.04
C ASP A 259 15.11 5.85 11.00
N GLY A 260 15.76 5.64 12.15
CA GLY A 260 15.77 6.52 13.34
C GLY A 260 15.68 8.03 13.08
N GLU A 261 16.64 8.62 12.34
CA GLU A 261 16.67 10.06 12.07
C GLU A 261 15.48 10.54 11.21
N TRP A 262 15.16 9.81 10.14
CA TRP A 262 14.02 10.12 9.28
C TRP A 262 12.69 9.99 10.02
N PHE A 263 12.54 8.94 10.82
CA PHE A 263 11.37 8.77 11.67
C PHE A 263 11.26 9.92 12.68
N GLY A 264 12.36 10.25 13.37
CA GLY A 264 12.42 11.35 14.33
C GLY A 264 11.98 12.67 13.71
N HIS A 265 12.53 13.00 12.53
CA HIS A 265 12.18 14.21 11.79
C HIS A 265 10.68 14.32 11.51
N PHE A 266 10.07 13.32 10.87
CA PHE A 266 8.65 13.41 10.52
C PHE A 266 7.71 13.35 11.72
N HIS A 267 8.10 12.63 12.77
CA HIS A 267 7.37 12.62 14.03
C HIS A 267 7.37 14.02 14.68
N GLU A 268 8.53 14.66 14.72
CA GLU A 268 8.69 16.03 15.23
C GLU A 268 7.90 17.03 14.38
N GLN A 269 7.98 16.96 13.05
CA GLN A 269 7.23 17.85 12.17
C GLN A 269 5.72 17.74 12.39
N PHE A 270 5.16 16.53 12.46
CA PHE A 270 3.73 16.37 12.78
C PHE A 270 3.40 16.96 14.16
N THR A 271 4.25 16.70 15.17
CA THR A 271 4.03 17.19 16.53
C THR A 271 4.01 18.72 16.61
N LEU A 272 4.95 19.38 15.93
CA LEU A 272 5.03 20.85 15.88
C LEU A 272 3.79 21.45 15.19
N VAL A 273 3.39 20.90 14.04
CA VAL A 273 2.19 21.36 13.33
C VAL A 273 0.94 21.12 14.19
N TRP A 274 0.82 19.94 14.80
CA TRP A 274 -0.28 19.61 15.69
C TRP A 274 -0.43 20.60 16.85
N GLN A 275 0.68 20.99 17.49
CA GLN A 275 0.68 21.94 18.61
C GLN A 275 0.24 23.35 18.20
N ASN A 276 0.52 23.75 16.96
CA ASN A 276 0.14 25.07 16.42
C ASN A 276 -1.22 25.07 15.69
N ALA A 277 -1.85 23.90 15.55
CA ALA A 277 -3.15 23.76 14.92
C ALA A 277 -4.29 24.10 15.90
N GLU A 278 -5.37 24.64 15.36
CA GLU A 278 -6.58 24.97 16.10
C GLU A 278 -7.42 23.71 16.34
N SER A 279 -8.17 23.67 17.44
CA SER A 279 -9.14 22.59 17.65
C SER A 279 -10.25 22.75 16.62
N GLY A 280 -10.56 21.65 15.92
CA GLY A 280 -11.42 21.65 14.74
C GLY A 280 -12.88 21.83 15.04
#